data_AF-A0A3N5W6P0-F1
#
_entry.id   AF-A0A3N5W6P0-F1
#
_cell.length_a   1.000
_cell.length_b   1.000
_cell.length_c   1.000
_cell.angle_alpha   90.00
_cell.angle_beta   90.00
_cell.angle_gamma   90.00
#
_symmetry.space_group_name_H-M   'P 1'
#
loop_
_entity.id
_entity.type
_entity.pdbx_description
1 polymer ?
#
loop_
_entity_poly.entity_id
_entity_poly.type
_entity_poly.pdbx_seq_one_letter_code
_entity_poly.pdbx_strand_id
1 'polypeptide(L)'
;MSDRKKTPSWVERHREWRKDSVTSGSAWADPIRTRAIARFESVGFPKPRDEEWRQTNIAPLRQTDFGPSIGGGIRISEADHRPHSFRGETAAELVFVNGRFAA
;
A
#
# COMPACT_ATOMS: atom_id res chain seq x y z
N MET A 1 20.15 -25.65 17.56
CA MET A 1 18.73 -25.37 17.22
C MET A 1 18.59 -23.88 16.99
N SER A 2 18.50 -23.44 15.73
CA SER A 2 18.34 -22.01 15.42
C SER A 2 16.86 -21.66 15.49
N ASP A 3 16.50 -20.81 16.45
CA ASP A 3 15.16 -20.24 16.60
C ASP A 3 14.85 -19.35 15.39
N ARG A 4 14.25 -19.97 14.38
CA ARG A 4 13.70 -19.26 13.22
C ARG A 4 12.46 -18.51 13.68
N LYS A 5 12.65 -17.25 14.10
CA LYS A 5 11.55 -16.32 14.41
C LYS A 5 10.52 -16.38 13.28
N LYS A 6 9.27 -16.71 13.60
CA LYS A 6 8.18 -16.77 12.62
C LYS A 6 8.00 -15.39 12.00
N THR A 7 8.05 -15.31 10.67
CA THR A 7 7.68 -14.09 9.94
C THR A 7 6.21 -13.76 10.23
N PRO A 8 5.87 -12.53 10.66
CA PRO A 8 4.49 -12.14 10.89
C PRO A 8 3.67 -12.33 9.62
N SER A 9 2.43 -12.77 9.76
CA SER A 9 1.50 -12.88 8.64
C SER A 9 1.29 -11.51 7.99
N TRP A 10 0.99 -11.51 6.69
CA TRP A 10 0.64 -10.30 5.94
C TRP A 10 -0.52 -9.51 6.57
N VAL A 11 -1.46 -10.22 7.22
CA VAL A 11 -2.59 -9.61 7.92
C VAL A 11 -2.13 -8.86 9.18
N GLU A 12 -1.25 -9.45 9.98
CA GLU A 12 -0.67 -8.79 11.17
C GLU A 12 0.11 -7.54 10.77
N ARG A 13 0.93 -7.62 9.72
CA ARG A 13 1.67 -6.46 9.19
C ARG A 13 0.74 -5.34 8.74
N HIS A 14 -0.31 -5.66 7.97
CA HIS A 14 -1.29 -4.68 7.54
C HIS A 14 -2.02 -4.02 8.73
N ARG A 15 -2.34 -4.78 9.79
CA ARG A 15 -2.95 -4.22 11.01
C ARG A 15 -2.01 -3.25 11.72
N GLU A 16 -0.72 -3.56 11.79
CA GLU A 16 0.28 -2.64 12.36
C GLU A 16 0.41 -1.37 11.51
N TRP A 17 0.55 -1.50 10.19
CA TRP A 17 0.68 -0.34 9.29
C TRP A 17 -0.56 0.55 9.24
N ARG A 18 -1.74 0.00 9.56
CA ARG A 18 -2.98 0.78 9.64
C ARG A 18 -2.86 1.91 10.66
N LYS A 19 -2.12 1.71 11.76
CA LYS A 19 -1.92 2.72 12.81
C LYS A 19 -1.19 3.96 12.26
N ASP A 20 -0.21 3.74 11.37
CA ASP A 20 0.67 4.79 10.84
C ASP A 20 0.31 5.25 9.41
N SER A 21 -0.82 4.76 8.88
CA SER A 21 -1.29 5.12 7.55
C SER A 21 -1.80 6.57 7.50
N VAL A 22 -1.63 7.22 6.34
CA VAL A 22 -2.11 8.60 6.04
C VAL A 22 -3.56 8.86 6.44
N THR A 23 -4.35 7.82 6.35
CA THR A 23 -5.80 7.80 6.50
C THR A 23 -6.23 7.20 7.82
N SER A 24 -5.30 6.96 8.76
CA SER A 24 -5.68 6.65 10.14
C SER A 24 -6.52 7.82 10.66
N GLY A 25 -7.81 7.56 10.91
CA GLY A 25 -8.80 8.58 11.27
C GLY A 25 -9.84 8.93 10.21
N SER A 26 -9.76 8.38 8.98
CA SER A 26 -10.85 8.51 7.99
C SER A 26 -11.99 7.54 8.30
N ALA A 27 -12.98 7.99 9.08
CA ALA A 27 -14.10 7.18 9.58
C ALA A 27 -14.85 6.40 8.49
N TRP A 28 -14.98 6.94 7.28
CA TRP A 28 -15.66 6.27 6.17
C TRP A 28 -14.87 5.10 5.56
N ALA A 29 -13.53 5.17 5.56
CA ALA A 29 -12.67 4.19 4.92
C ALA A 29 -12.40 2.97 5.82
N ASP A 30 -12.57 3.13 7.13
CA ASP A 30 -12.34 2.10 8.12
C ASP A 30 -13.16 0.82 7.92
N PRO A 31 -14.50 0.86 7.78
CA PRO A 31 -15.27 -0.35 7.52
C PRO A 31 -14.92 -1.01 6.18
N ILE A 32 -14.43 -0.25 5.19
CA ILE A 32 -13.98 -0.80 3.90
C ILE A 32 -12.68 -1.59 4.09
N ARG A 33 -11.70 -1.00 4.77
CA ARG A 33 -10.40 -1.65 5.02
C ARG A 33 -10.52 -2.90 5.88
N THR A 34 -11.37 -2.86 6.91
CA THR A 34 -11.63 -4.02 7.75
C THR A 34 -12.22 -5.18 6.95
N ARG A 35 -13.20 -4.91 6.07
CA ARG A 35 -13.76 -5.93 5.17
C ARG A 35 -12.73 -6.46 4.18
N ALA A 36 -11.93 -5.57 3.59
CA ALA A 36 -10.90 -5.94 2.62
C ALA A 36 -9.83 -6.87 3.23
N ILE A 37 -9.30 -6.54 4.41
CA ILE A 37 -8.27 -7.38 5.03
C ILE A 37 -8.83 -8.73 5.52
N ALA A 38 -10.06 -8.76 6.02
CA ALA A 38 -10.73 -10.02 6.38
C ALA A 38 -10.98 -10.90 5.15
N ARG A 39 -11.39 -10.32 4.02
CA ARG A 39 -11.52 -11.06 2.76
C ARG A 39 -10.16 -11.60 2.31
N PHE A 40 -9.12 -10.78 2.34
CA PHE A 40 -7.76 -11.20 1.99
C PHE A 40 -7.28 -12.35 2.87
N GLU A 41 -7.53 -12.31 4.18
CA GLU A 41 -7.23 -13.41 5.10
C GLU A 41 -7.94 -14.72 4.70
N SER A 42 -9.18 -14.63 4.22
CA SER A 42 -9.96 -15.81 3.78
C SER A 42 -9.49 -16.44 2.46
N VAL A 43 -8.94 -15.65 1.52
CA VAL A 43 -8.55 -16.15 0.18
C VAL A 43 -7.05 -16.29 -0.01
N GLY A 44 -6.26 -15.49 0.71
CA GLY A 44 -4.82 -15.39 0.56
C GLY A 44 -4.37 -14.78 -0.77
N PHE A 45 -3.09 -14.96 -1.08
CA PHE A 45 -2.55 -14.62 -2.40
C PHE A 45 -3.04 -15.60 -3.47
N PRO A 46 -3.19 -15.13 -4.73
CA PRO A 46 -3.44 -16.01 -5.86
C PRO A 46 -2.35 -17.07 -6.01
N LYS A 47 -2.74 -18.22 -6.58
CA LYS A 47 -1.88 -19.37 -6.86
C LYS A 47 -1.66 -19.48 -8.36
N PRO A 48 -0.55 -20.09 -8.82
CA PRO A 48 -0.29 -20.27 -10.26
C PRO A 48 -1.38 -21.06 -11.02
N ARG A 49 -2.21 -21.81 -10.30
CA ARG A 49 -3.34 -22.58 -10.84
C ARG A 49 -4.63 -21.77 -10.98
N ASP A 50 -4.68 -20.55 -10.46
CA ASP A 50 -5.81 -19.66 -10.64
C ASP A 50 -5.65 -19.04 -12.03
N GLU A 51 -6.59 -19.31 -12.95
CA GLU A 51 -6.42 -19.04 -14.39
C GLU A 51 -6.10 -17.57 -14.68
N GLU A 52 -6.72 -16.65 -13.93
CA GLU A 52 -6.47 -15.20 -14.00
C GLU A 52 -5.02 -14.80 -13.67
N TRP A 53 -4.27 -15.66 -12.99
CA TRP A 53 -2.91 -15.41 -12.50
C TRP A 53 -1.86 -16.34 -13.12
N ARG A 54 -2.27 -17.21 -14.06
CA ARG A 54 -1.39 -18.24 -14.65
C ARG A 54 -0.12 -17.65 -15.28
N GLN A 55 -0.22 -16.46 -15.84
CA GLN A 55 0.88 -15.76 -16.51
C GLN A 55 1.55 -14.68 -15.64
N THR A 56 1.14 -14.54 -14.37
CA THR A 56 1.65 -13.49 -13.48
C THR A 56 2.27 -14.12 -12.23
N ASN A 57 3.60 -14.20 -12.20
CA ASN A 57 4.32 -14.74 -11.05
C ASN A 57 4.31 -13.76 -9.86
N ILE A 58 3.44 -14.01 -8.87
CA ILE A 58 3.37 -13.24 -7.62
C ILE A 58 4.33 -13.71 -6.51
N ALA A 59 5.19 -14.71 -6.77
CA ALA A 59 6.15 -15.17 -5.78
C ALA A 59 7.11 -14.07 -5.28
N PRO A 60 7.64 -13.15 -6.11
CA PRO A 60 8.51 -12.08 -5.65
C PRO A 60 7.82 -11.18 -4.62
N LEU A 61 6.56 -10.80 -4.84
CA LEU A 61 5.79 -9.97 -3.91
C LEU A 61 5.61 -10.63 -2.54
N ARG A 62 5.51 -11.96 -2.49
CA ARG A 62 5.36 -12.70 -1.23
C ARG A 62 6.67 -12.75 -0.42
N GLN A 63 7.81 -12.64 -1.10
CA GLN A 63 9.14 -12.76 -0.50
C GLN A 63 9.73 -11.39 -0.13
N THR A 64 9.30 -10.33 -0.81
CA THR A 64 9.70 -8.96 -0.47
C THR A 64 9.12 -8.55 0.88
N ASP A 65 9.99 -8.05 1.75
CA ASP A 65 9.57 -7.46 3.02
C ASP A 65 9.18 -6.00 2.79
N PHE A 66 7.88 -5.80 2.52
CA PHE A 66 7.34 -4.45 2.37
C PHE A 66 7.21 -3.75 3.72
N GLY A 67 7.27 -2.43 3.70
CA GLY A 67 6.95 -1.58 4.83
C GLY A 67 6.29 -0.29 4.34
N PRO A 68 5.43 0.34 5.15
CA PRO A 68 4.86 1.63 4.84
C PRO A 68 5.97 2.67 4.83
N SER A 69 5.82 3.66 3.95
CA SER A 69 6.63 4.87 4.01
C SER A 69 6.15 5.69 5.22
N ILE A 70 6.72 5.38 6.40
CA ILE A 70 6.52 6.10 7.65
C ILE A 70 7.77 6.95 7.86
N GLY A 71 7.63 8.26 7.70
CA GLY A 71 8.73 9.19 7.97
C GLY A 71 8.85 10.27 6.91
N GLY A 72 8.89 11.52 7.36
CA GLY A 72 9.06 12.71 6.53
C GLY A 72 7.72 13.36 6.19
N GLY A 73 7.52 14.59 6.66
CA GLY A 73 6.56 15.47 6.02
C GLY A 73 6.93 15.55 4.54
N ILE A 74 5.96 15.33 3.67
CA ILE A 74 6.21 15.42 2.22
C ILE A 74 6.47 16.88 1.92
N ARG A 75 7.74 17.18 1.66
CA ARG A 75 8.17 18.46 1.11
C ARG A 75 8.59 18.17 -0.31
N ILE A 76 7.62 18.27 -1.23
CA ILE A 76 7.87 18.31 -2.66
C ILE A 76 7.75 19.77 -3.06
N SER A 77 8.79 20.31 -3.70
CA SER A 77 8.73 21.64 -4.29
C SER A 77 7.98 21.61 -5.62
N GLU A 78 7.56 22.78 -6.11
CA GLU A 78 7.01 22.91 -7.46
C GLU A 78 7.99 22.37 -8.52
N ALA A 79 9.29 22.64 -8.34
CA ALA A 79 10.32 22.19 -9.25
C ALA A 79 10.43 20.65 -9.34
N ASP A 80 10.18 19.94 -8.24
CA ASP A 80 10.29 18.48 -8.17
C ASP A 80 9.20 17.77 -8.98
N HIS A 81 7.97 18.32 -9.01
CA HIS A 81 6.83 17.67 -9.69
C HIS A 81 6.46 18.31 -11.03
N ARG A 82 6.94 19.52 -11.35
CA ARG A 82 6.71 20.18 -12.64
C ARG A 82 7.00 19.30 -13.89
N PRO A 83 8.04 18.43 -13.91
CA PRO A 83 8.25 17.52 -15.04
C PRO A 83 7.12 16.50 -15.24
N HIS A 84 6.38 16.20 -14.19
CA HIS A 84 5.28 15.25 -14.14
C HIS A 84 3.90 15.92 -14.11
N SER A 85 3.86 17.26 -14.14
CA SER A 85 2.64 18.05 -14.10
C SER A 85 1.91 18.04 -15.43
N PHE A 86 0.58 18.20 -15.38
CA PHE A 86 -0.24 18.50 -16.55
C PHE A 86 -0.08 19.94 -17.09
N ARG A 87 0.83 20.76 -16.54
CA ARG A 87 1.21 22.09 -17.05
C ARG A 87 0.05 23.07 -17.28
N GLY A 88 -1.00 22.95 -16.48
CA GLY A 88 -2.19 23.81 -16.59
C GLY A 88 -3.18 23.41 -17.67
N GLU A 89 -3.03 22.23 -18.29
CA GLU A 89 -3.99 21.69 -19.27
C GLU A 89 -5.21 21.01 -18.61
N THR A 90 -5.36 21.12 -17.28
CA THR A 90 -6.44 20.49 -16.51
C THR A 90 -7.11 21.48 -15.57
N ALA A 91 -8.37 21.22 -15.21
CA ALA A 91 -9.11 22.05 -14.26
C ALA A 91 -8.57 21.92 -12.81
N ALA A 92 -7.97 20.79 -12.47
CA ALA A 92 -7.32 20.55 -11.19
C ALA A 92 -6.32 19.38 -11.30
N GLU A 93 -5.21 19.50 -10.59
CA GLU A 93 -4.17 18.47 -10.46
C GLU A 93 -4.03 18.08 -8.98
N LEU A 94 -4.13 16.78 -8.68
CA LEU A 94 -3.99 16.24 -7.33
C LEU A 94 -2.74 15.36 -7.28
N VAL A 95 -1.76 15.75 -6.47
CA VAL A 95 -0.49 15.03 -6.34
C VAL A 95 -0.53 14.11 -5.13
N PHE A 96 -0.13 12.85 -5.31
CA PHE A 96 0.00 11.88 -4.22
C PHE A 96 1.41 11.31 -4.18
N VAL A 97 2.07 11.43 -3.03
CA VAL A 97 3.45 10.97 -2.82
C VAL A 97 3.41 9.92 -1.72
N ASN A 98 3.87 8.70 -2.00
CA ASN A 98 3.84 7.59 -1.04
C ASN A 98 2.47 7.40 -0.37
N GLY A 99 1.38 7.60 -1.13
CA GLY A 99 0.00 7.44 -0.66
C GLY A 99 -0.58 8.63 0.10
N ARG A 100 0.13 9.76 0.20
CA ARG A 100 -0.32 11.00 0.87
C ARG A 100 -0.59 12.10 -0.16
N PHE A 101 -1.69 12.83 0.02
CA PHE A 101 -1.93 14.05 -0.76
C PHE A 101 -0.85 15.10 -0.44
N ALA A 102 -0.23 15.63 -1.50
CA ALA A 102 0.79 16.67 -1.45
C ALA A 102 0.19 17.92 -2.09
N ALA A 103 -0.29 18.83 -1.25
CA ALA A 103 -0.82 20.14 -1.64
C ALA A 103 0.31 21.15 -1.82
#